data_AF-A0ABD0JK21-F1
#
_entry.id   AF-A0ABD0JK21-F1
#
_cell.length_a   1.000
_cell.length_b   1.000
_cell.length_c   1.000
_cell.angle_alpha   90.00
_cell.angle_beta   90.00
_cell.angle_gamma   90.00
#
_symmetry.space_group_name_H-M   'P 1'
#
loop_
_entity.id
_entity.type
_entity.pdbx_description
1 polymer ?
#
loop_
_entity_poly.entity_id
_entity_poly.type
_entity_poly.pdbx_seq_one_letter_code
_entity_poly.pdbx_strand_id
1 'polypeptide(L)'
;MAFLALWTDQYERKVIRILKEGQFRPGAKSREDYHVLSTFQLAKLADTEKVIRKKTGKFLVTDARAPEIIAATHASLGHAGEKKTLQNITDTYDNIPMSAV
;
A
#
# COMPACT_ATOMS: atom_id res chain seq x y z
N MET A 1 -0.08 -18.88 4.15
CA MET A 1 0.17 -17.42 4.15
C MET A 1 1.38 -17.17 3.29
N ALA A 2 1.20 -16.69 2.06
CA ALA A 2 2.32 -16.35 1.20
C ALA A 2 2.87 -14.98 1.63
N PHE A 3 4.13 -15.02 2.04
CA PHE A 3 5.03 -13.93 2.38
C PHE A 3 4.74 -12.63 1.59
N LEU A 4 4.43 -11.54 2.30
CA LEU A 4 4.57 -10.16 1.82
C LEU A 4 6.07 -9.87 1.66
N ALA A 5 6.73 -10.50 0.69
CA ALA A 5 8.12 -10.19 0.34
C ALA A 5 8.16 -8.89 -0.44
N LEU A 6 8.13 -7.81 0.35
CA LEU A 6 8.57 -6.45 0.05
C LEU A 6 7.78 -5.79 -1.10
N TRP A 7 6.74 -5.07 -0.70
CA TRP A 7 6.25 -3.94 -1.48
C TRP A 7 7.36 -2.89 -1.54
N THR A 8 8.32 -3.06 -2.45
CA THR A 8 9.44 -2.14 -2.63
C THR A 8 9.01 -0.96 -3.51
N ASP A 9 9.80 0.11 -3.52
CA ASP A 9 9.60 1.21 -4.47
C ASP A 9 9.67 0.71 -5.94
N GLN A 10 10.50 -0.29 -6.23
CA GLN A 10 10.59 -0.87 -7.57
C GLN A 10 9.30 -1.58 -7.96
N TYR A 11 8.74 -2.37 -7.04
CA TYR A 11 7.49 -3.06 -7.28
C TYR A 11 6.32 -2.08 -7.37
N GLU A 12 6.26 -1.07 -6.51
CA GLU A 12 5.24 -0.01 -6.57
C GLU A 12 5.26 0.73 -7.92
N ARG A 13 6.45 1.13 -8.41
CA ARG A 13 6.59 1.73 -9.75
C ARG A 13 6.09 0.82 -10.86
N LYS A 14 6.39 -0.48 -10.77
CA LYS A 14 5.89 -1.48 -11.74
C LYS A 14 4.37 -1.58 -11.71
N VAL A 15 3.77 -1.64 -10.51
CA VAL A 15 2.32 -1.67 -10.31
C VAL A 15 1.67 -0.42 -10.91
N ILE A 16 2.18 0.77 -10.58
CA ILE A 16 1.67 2.03 -11.13
C ILE A 16 1.72 2.03 -12.66
N ARG A 17 2.84 1.58 -13.25
CA ARG A 17 2.97 1.48 -14.70
C ARG A 17 1.89 0.56 -15.30
N ILE A 18 1.70 -0.64 -14.75
CA ILE A 18 0.69 -1.59 -15.23
C ILE A 18 -0.71 -0.99 -15.10
N LEU A 19 -1.03 -0.33 -13.99
CA LEU A 19 -2.34 0.29 -13.77
C LEU A 19 -2.60 1.42 -14.78
N LYS A 20 -1.60 2.25 -15.08
CA LYS A 20 -1.72 3.29 -16.11
C LYS A 20 -1.83 2.69 -17.50
N GLU A 21 -0.97 1.76 -17.88
CA GLU A 21 -1.03 1.11 -19.20
C GLU A 21 -2.37 0.37 -19.42
N GLY A 22 -2.88 -0.31 -18.40
CA GLY A 22 -4.16 -1.02 -18.45
C GLY A 22 -5.38 -0.13 -18.60
N GLN A 23 -5.29 1.17 -18.23
CA GLN A 23 -6.33 2.15 -18.52
C GLN A 23 -6.40 2.51 -20.01
N PHE A 24 -5.27 2.48 -20.72
CA PHE A 24 -5.18 2.86 -22.13
C PHE A 24 -5.21 1.67 -23.10
N ARG A 25 -4.86 0.47 -22.64
CA ARG A 25 -4.88 -0.77 -23.44
C ARG A 25 -5.56 -1.88 -22.63
N PRO A 26 -6.88 -2.07 -22.77
CA PRO A 26 -7.60 -3.09 -22.03
C PRO A 26 -7.15 -4.48 -22.46
N GLY A 27 -6.33 -5.12 -21.64
CA GLY A 27 -5.82 -6.48 -21.84
C GLY A 27 -4.58 -6.75 -20.99
N ALA A 28 -4.66 -7.75 -20.11
CA ALA A 28 -3.50 -8.19 -19.35
C ALA A 28 -2.51 -8.92 -20.27
N LYS A 29 -1.25 -8.47 -20.32
CA LYS A 29 -0.21 -9.09 -21.17
C LYS A 29 0.45 -10.28 -20.47
N SER A 30 0.24 -10.43 -19.17
CA SER A 30 0.79 -11.51 -18.35
C SER A 30 -0.14 -11.88 -17.19
N ARG A 31 0.10 -13.02 -16.55
CA ARG A 31 -0.59 -13.42 -15.30
C ARG A 31 -0.37 -12.40 -14.18
N GLU A 32 0.81 -11.78 -14.15
CA GLU A 32 1.14 -10.74 -13.17
C GLU A 32 0.35 -9.46 -13.44
N ASP A 33 0.25 -9.04 -14.70
CA ASP A 33 -0.56 -7.87 -15.09
C ASP A 33 -2.02 -8.09 -14.71
N TYR A 34 -2.55 -9.30 -14.96
CA TYR A 34 -3.89 -9.66 -14.54
C TYR A 34 -4.06 -9.57 -13.03
N HIS A 35 -3.11 -10.10 -12.26
CA HIS A 35 -3.12 -9.99 -10.80
C HIS A 35 -3.11 -8.53 -10.34
N VAL A 36 -2.25 -7.68 -10.92
CA VAL A 36 -2.17 -6.26 -10.56
C VAL A 36 -3.47 -5.54 -10.88
N LEU A 37 -3.98 -5.69 -12.11
CA LEU A 37 -5.21 -5.03 -12.56
C LEU A 37 -6.45 -5.51 -11.78
N SER A 38 -6.48 -6.77 -11.33
CA SER A 38 -7.58 -7.30 -10.50
C SER A 38 -7.47 -6.91 -9.04
N THR A 39 -6.27 -6.66 -8.51
CA THR A 39 -6.04 -6.49 -7.07
C THR A 39 -5.90 -5.03 -6.64
N PHE A 40 -5.31 -4.18 -7.48
CA PHE A 40 -4.90 -2.82 -7.13
C PHE A 40 -5.55 -1.76 -8.01
N GLN A 41 -5.63 -0.54 -7.50
CA GLN A 41 -6.03 0.64 -8.26
C GLN A 41 -5.26 1.87 -7.78
N LEU A 42 -5.25 2.92 -8.61
CA LEU A 42 -4.68 4.21 -8.24
C LEU A 42 -5.75 5.07 -7.56
N ALA A 43 -5.36 5.75 -6.49
CA ALA A 43 -6.15 6.76 -5.79
C ALA A 43 -5.35 8.06 -5.71
N LYS A 44 -6.03 9.20 -5.83
CA LYS A 44 -5.42 10.53 -5.69
C LYS A 44 -5.45 10.93 -4.21
N LEU A 45 -4.28 11.25 -3.65
CA LEU A 45 -4.13 11.73 -2.28
C LEU A 45 -3.19 12.96 -2.28
N ALA A 46 -3.72 14.14 -1.95
CA ALA A 46 -2.95 15.40 -1.89
C ALA A 46 -2.01 15.58 -3.11
N ASP A 47 -2.58 15.49 -4.31
CA ASP A 47 -1.88 15.58 -5.61
C ASP A 47 -0.84 14.51 -5.92
N THR A 48 -0.70 13.50 -5.07
CA THR A 48 0.10 12.31 -5.32
C THR A 48 -0.80 11.13 -5.68
N GLU A 49 -0.41 10.35 -6.69
CA GLU A 49 -1.05 9.06 -6.96
C GLU A 49 -0.51 8.00 -5.99
N LYS A 50 -1.41 7.29 -5.32
CA LYS A 50 -1.10 6.20 -4.41
C LYS A 50 -1.77 4.92 -4.86
N VAL A 51 -1.12 3.79 -4.59
CA VAL A 51 -1.70 2.48 -4.85
C VAL A 51 -2.56 2.08 -3.65
N ILE A 52 -3.79 1.64 -3.93
CA ILE A 52 -4.69 1.07 -2.93
C ILE A 52 -5.07 -0.35 -3.35
N ARG A 53 -5.38 -1.20 -2.37
CA ARG A 53 -5.98 -2.51 -2.66
C ARG A 53 -7.47 -2.34 -2.91
N LYS A 54 -7.98 -2.84 -4.04
CA LYS A 54 -9.40 -2.75 -4.39
C LYS A 54 -10.32 -3.36 -3.33
N LYS A 55 -9.94 -4.52 -2.78
CA LYS A 55 -10.75 -5.27 -1.81
C LYS A 55 -10.98 -4.52 -0.50
N THR A 56 -9.95 -3.85 0.03
CA THR A 56 -9.99 -3.22 1.35
C THR A 56 -10.11 -1.71 1.29
N GLY A 57 -9.83 -1.09 0.13
CA GLY A 57 -9.74 0.37 -0.01
C GLY A 57 -8.52 0.99 0.68
N LYS A 58 -7.66 0.16 1.30
CA LYS A 58 -6.52 0.60 2.10
C LYS A 58 -5.30 0.88 1.23
N PHE A 59 -4.49 1.83 1.70
CA PHE A 59 -3.26 2.22 1.03
C PHE A 59 -2.17 1.15 1.17
N LEU A 60 -1.35 1.08 0.14
CA LEU A 60 -0.11 0.32 0.18
C LEU A 60 1.03 1.32 0.34
N VAL A 61 1.98 0.98 1.20
CA VAL A 61 3.20 1.75 1.40
C VAL A 61 4.40 0.88 1.07
N THR A 62 5.47 1.52 0.63
CA THR A 62 6.75 0.87 0.49
C THR A 62 7.40 0.61 1.85
N ASP A 63 8.15 -0.49 1.91
CA ASP A 63 8.97 -0.87 3.07
C ASP A 63 9.84 0.28 3.60
N ALA A 64 10.47 1.03 2.70
CA ALA A 64 11.30 2.19 3.04
C ALA A 64 10.54 3.30 3.77
N ARG A 65 9.24 3.47 3.46
CA ARG A 65 8.39 4.53 4.04
C ARG A 65 7.61 4.07 5.27
N ALA A 66 7.55 2.76 5.53
CA ALA A 66 6.80 2.24 6.66
C ALA A 66 7.25 2.80 8.03
N PRO A 67 8.57 2.92 8.34
CA PRO A 67 9.03 3.49 9.61
C PRO A 67 8.60 4.94 9.82
N GLU A 68 8.64 5.75 8.76
CA GLU A 68 8.20 7.16 8.80
C GLU A 68 6.71 7.26 9.11
N ILE A 69 5.87 6.43 8.48
CA ILE A 69 4.43 6.40 8.74
C ILE A 69 4.13 5.98 10.17
N ILE A 70 4.83 4.97 10.69
CA ILE A 70 4.68 4.51 12.07
C ILE A 70 5.00 5.65 13.04
N ALA A 71 6.16 6.28 12.88
CA ALA A 71 6.60 7.39 13.73
C ALA A 71 5.64 8.59 13.67
N ALA A 72 5.23 8.98 12.46
CA ALA A 72 4.29 10.09 12.26
C ALA A 72 2.91 9.80 12.88
N THR A 73 2.39 8.58 12.71
CA THR A 73 1.12 8.17 13.31
C THR A 73 1.22 8.19 14.83
N HIS A 74 2.28 7.62 15.39
CA HIS A 74 2.51 7.61 16.83
C HIS A 74 2.58 9.03 17.42
N ALA A 75 3.32 9.93 16.76
CA ALA A 75 3.41 11.33 17.16
C ALA A 75 2.06 12.05 17.08
N SER A 76 1.29 11.83 16.00
CA SER A 76 -0.02 12.47 15.80
C SER A 76 -1.06 12.09 16.85
N LEU A 77 -0.92 10.91 17.46
CA LEU A 77 -1.79 10.43 18.53
C LEU A 77 -1.32 10.89 19.93
N GLY A 78 -0.33 11.78 20.00
CA GLY A 78 0.24 12.26 21.27
C GLY A 78 1.04 11.18 21.99
N HIS A 79 1.81 10.38 21.25
CA HIS A 79 2.54 9.21 21.78
C HIS A 79 1.62 8.18 22.43
N ALA A 80 0.41 8.02 21.90
CA ALA A 80 -0.49 6.97 22.34
C ALA A 80 0.20 5.60 22.23
N GLY A 81 0.02 4.77 23.25
CA GLY A 81 0.63 3.44 23.32
C GLY A 81 0.41 2.60 22.07
N GLU A 82 1.26 1.59 21.90
CA GLU A 82 1.39 0.75 20.70
C GLU A 82 0.06 0.32 20.09
N LYS A 83 -0.90 -0.18 20.89
CA LYS A 83 -2.19 -0.66 20.42
C LYS A 83 -2.99 0.39 19.64
N LYS A 84 -3.00 1.65 20.08
CA LYS A 84 -3.76 2.72 19.40
C LYS A 84 -3.06 3.14 18.11
N THR A 85 -1.74 3.19 18.12
CA THR A 85 -0.92 3.45 16.92
C THR A 85 -1.16 2.36 15.88
N LEU A 86 -1.15 1.10 16.31
CA LEU A 86 -1.44 -0.05 15.46
C LEU A 86 -2.81 0.03 14.81
N GLN A 87 -3.86 0.28 15.60
CA GLN A 87 -5.21 0.34 15.08
C GLN A 87 -5.32 1.35 13.91
N ASN A 88 -4.83 2.58 14.12
CA ASN A 88 -4.85 3.63 13.10
C ASN A 88 -4.09 3.25 11.83
N ILE A 89 -2.92 2.62 11.99
CA ILE A 89 -2.12 2.14 10.87
C ILE A 89 -2.89 1.06 10.11
N THR A 90 -3.44 0.07 10.81
CA THR A 90 -4.17 -1.04 10.16
C THR A 90 -5.47 -0.60 9.52
N ASP A 91 -6.10 0.47 10.00
CA ASP A 91 -7.32 1.03 9.40
C ASP A 91 -7.03 1.72 8.07
N THR A 92 -5.83 2.28 7.92
CA THR A 92 -5.44 3.07 6.75
C THR A 92 -4.61 2.29 5.73
N TYR A 93 -3.71 1.42 6.20
CA TYR A 93 -2.71 0.74 5.39
C TYR A 93 -2.89 -0.79 5.43
N ASP A 94 -2.66 -1.44 4.29
CA ASP A 94 -2.93 -2.87 4.12
C ASP A 94 -1.68 -3.74 4.32
N ASN A 95 -0.49 -3.14 4.25
CA ASN A 95 0.79 -3.85 4.15
C ASN A 95 1.89 -3.34 5.08
N ILE A 96 1.55 -2.60 6.15
CA ILE A 96 2.50 -2.28 7.22
C ILE A 96 2.37 -3.36 8.30
N PRO A 97 3.32 -4.31 8.39
CA PRO A 97 3.36 -5.21 9.52
C PRO A 97 3.87 -4.44 10.74
N MET A 98 3.19 -4.57 11.88
CA MET A 98 3.83 -4.40 13.17
C MET A 98 3.73 -5.73 13.88
N SER A 99 4.87 -6.25 14.33
CA SER A 99 4.87 -7.33 15.32
C SER A 99 4.14 -6.79 16.54
N ALA A 100 3.06 -7.44 16.97
CA ALA A 100 2.64 -7.31 18.35
C ALA A 100 3.81 -7.88 19.16
N VAL A 101 4.60 -6.99 19.78
CA VAL A 101 5.65 -7.42 20.72
C VAL A 101 4.99 -7.86 22.01
#